data_AF-A0A1W2E242-F1
#
_entry.id   AF-A0A1W2E242-F1
#
_cell.length_a   1.000
_cell.length_b   1.000
_cell.length_c   1.000
_cell.angle_alpha   90.00
_cell.angle_beta   90.00
_cell.angle_gamma   90.00
#
_symmetry.space_group_name_H-M   'P 1'
#
loop_
_entity.id
_entity.type
_entity.pdbx_description
1 polymer ?
#
loop_
_entity_poly.entity_id
_entity_poly.type
_entity_poly.pdbx_seq_one_letter_code
_entity_poly.pdbx_strand_id
1 'polypeptide(L)'
;MAGIGPFAEQPVLAGKGLKPQVGFQAGSKARHVTKDGCFLPCLALSQRMLWCRPFAIALTSLAALGWPTPATPSSPPEAQQCFDALVVAKVVGQVPSDFPDSDDDYIVMSWPYFIDLDIVRVVKGQIEARKITALSVQHTYWRSDLGARRWWLRRNTAGGYNILRIKNGAEPPKCPQGAAPARAYLEPAPGQTLDEMRKAGERRYGSRP
;
A
#
# COMPACT_ATOMS: atom_id res chain seq x y z
N MET A 1 22.67 7.72 -3.32
CA MET A 1 21.28 7.23 -3.38
C MET A 1 21.36 5.74 -3.71
N ALA A 2 21.09 4.85 -2.75
CA ALA A 2 21.13 3.41 -2.99
C ALA A 2 19.85 2.97 -3.71
N GLY A 3 19.98 2.43 -4.91
CA GLY A 3 18.87 1.88 -5.68
C GLY A 3 18.33 0.62 -5.01
N ILE A 4 17.05 0.66 -4.63
CA ILE A 4 16.32 -0.53 -4.17
C ILE A 4 15.85 -1.25 -5.45
N GLY A 5 16.54 -2.33 -5.82
CA GLY A 5 16.19 -3.14 -6.98
C GLY A 5 14.82 -3.84 -6.84
N PRO A 6 14.21 -4.25 -7.96
CA PRO A 6 12.95 -4.99 -7.94
C PRO A 6 13.12 -6.35 -7.27
N PHE A 7 12.11 -6.75 -6.49
CA PHE A 7 11.99 -8.10 -5.96
C PHE A 7 11.81 -9.06 -7.13
N ALA A 8 12.88 -9.76 -7.52
CA ALA A 8 12.79 -10.90 -8.39
C ALA A 8 12.26 -12.10 -7.58
N GLU A 9 11.17 -12.71 -8.05
CA GLU A 9 10.78 -14.05 -7.63
C GLU A 9 11.94 -15.00 -7.91
N GLN A 10 12.49 -15.62 -6.87
CA GLN A 10 13.44 -16.71 -7.05
C GLN A 10 12.65 -17.99 -7.38
N PRO A 11 12.99 -18.71 -8.45
CA PRO A 11 12.49 -20.06 -8.65
C PRO A 11 13.01 -20.96 -7.51
N VAL A 12 12.11 -21.66 -6.84
CA VAL A 12 12.43 -22.67 -5.83
C VAL A 12 13.12 -23.84 -6.53
N LEU A 13 14.45 -23.86 -6.48
CA LEU A 13 15.24 -25.03 -6.85
C LEU A 13 15.21 -26.03 -5.69
N ALA A 14 14.61 -27.18 -5.96
CA ALA A 14 14.68 -28.36 -5.09
C ALA A 14 16.14 -28.70 -4.78
N GLY A 15 16.42 -28.88 -3.49
CA GLY A 15 17.77 -28.96 -2.96
C GLY A 15 18.58 -30.15 -3.41
N LYS A 16 19.91 -29.97 -3.38
CA LYS A 16 20.91 -30.97 -2.98
C LYS A 16 22.14 -30.21 -2.47
N GLY A 17 22.68 -30.68 -1.35
CA GLY A 17 23.52 -29.93 -0.43
C GLY A 17 24.82 -29.39 -1.00
N LEU A 18 25.22 -28.22 -0.47
CA LEU A 18 26.54 -27.63 -0.65
C LEU A 18 27.03 -27.11 0.71
N LYS A 19 28.27 -27.49 1.06
CA LYS A 19 28.99 -27.13 2.27
C LYS A 19 29.24 -25.60 2.34
N PRO A 20 29.30 -25.00 3.54
CA PRO A 20 29.65 -23.58 3.67
C PRO A 20 31.14 -23.37 3.39
N GLN A 21 31.47 -22.53 2.41
CA GLN A 21 32.78 -21.89 2.32
C GLN A 21 32.74 -20.54 3.03
N VAL A 22 33.66 -20.38 3.98
CA VAL A 22 33.93 -19.14 4.70
C VAL A 22 34.84 -18.28 3.82
N GLY A 23 34.37 -17.10 3.43
CA GLY A 23 35.14 -16.13 2.65
C GLY A 23 35.02 -14.74 3.26
N PHE A 24 36.04 -14.34 4.01
CA PHE A 24 36.24 -12.99 4.52
C PHE A 24 36.77 -12.11 3.39
N GLN A 25 36.10 -11.01 3.04
CA GLN A 25 36.74 -9.88 2.36
C GLN A 25 36.27 -8.55 2.96
N ALA A 26 37.20 -7.93 3.68
CA ALA A 26 37.18 -6.53 4.02
C ALA A 26 37.59 -5.70 2.80
N GLY A 27 36.91 -4.57 2.55
CA GLY A 27 37.40 -3.64 1.54
C GLY A 27 36.48 -2.50 1.14
N SER A 28 36.90 -1.30 1.56
CA SER A 28 36.94 -0.07 0.76
C SER A 28 35.80 0.96 0.80
N LYS A 29 36.24 2.11 1.33
CA LYS A 29 36.22 3.46 0.73
C LYS A 29 35.00 4.35 0.98
N ALA A 30 35.19 5.21 1.97
CA ALA A 30 34.63 6.55 2.03
C ALA A 30 34.97 7.34 0.74
N ARG A 31 33.97 7.99 0.16
CA ARG A 31 34.16 9.14 -0.73
C ARG A 31 33.40 10.33 -0.18
N HIS A 32 34.21 11.32 0.17
CA HIS A 32 33.93 12.72 0.37
C HIS A 32 33.75 13.38 -1.00
N VAL A 33 32.65 14.09 -1.29
CA VAL A 33 32.59 15.12 -2.36
C VAL A 33 31.48 16.15 -2.02
N THR A 34 31.96 17.38 -1.79
CA THR A 34 31.44 18.77 -1.97
C THR A 34 29.91 19.03 -2.02
N LYS A 35 29.33 19.97 -1.25
CA LYS A 35 29.54 21.42 -1.12
C LYS A 35 29.29 22.19 -2.43
N ASP A 36 28.47 23.24 -2.30
CA ASP A 36 28.17 24.33 -3.24
C ASP A 36 26.86 24.23 -4.04
N GLY A 37 26.03 25.28 -3.95
CA GLY A 37 24.85 25.47 -4.81
C GLY A 37 23.73 26.33 -4.21
N CYS A 38 24.01 27.61 -3.97
CA CYS A 38 23.03 28.66 -3.65
C CYS A 38 22.08 29.01 -4.83
N PHE A 39 21.09 29.88 -4.54
CA PHE A 39 20.31 30.75 -5.46
C PHE A 39 19.18 30.04 -6.26
N LEU A 40 17.91 30.46 -6.29
CA LEU A 40 17.24 31.76 -6.11
C LEU A 40 15.76 31.60 -5.66
N PRO A 41 15.13 32.66 -5.15
CA PRO A 41 13.70 32.78 -4.89
C PRO A 41 12.95 33.43 -6.07
N CYS A 42 11.65 33.66 -5.87
CA CYS A 42 10.79 34.62 -6.59
C CYS A 42 10.12 34.08 -7.87
N LEU A 43 8.78 33.92 -7.82
CA LEU A 43 7.85 34.88 -8.43
C LEU A 43 6.41 34.47 -8.13
N ALA A 44 5.70 35.40 -7.50
CA ALA A 44 4.25 35.45 -7.42
C ALA A 44 3.67 35.86 -8.79
N LEU A 45 2.52 35.28 -9.17
CA LEU A 45 1.53 35.88 -10.07
C LEU A 45 0.26 35.02 -9.89
N SER A 46 -0.75 35.44 -9.13
CA SER A 46 -1.84 36.34 -9.57
C SER A 46 -2.35 36.01 -10.97
N GLN A 47 -3.50 35.35 -11.05
CA GLN A 47 -4.58 35.76 -11.95
C GLN A 47 -5.91 35.09 -11.58
N ARG A 48 -6.81 35.92 -11.03
CA ARG A 48 -8.25 35.73 -11.04
C ARG A 48 -8.72 35.77 -12.50
N MET A 49 -9.55 34.83 -12.92
CA MET A 49 -10.51 35.09 -14.00
C MET A 49 -11.82 34.37 -13.71
N LEU A 50 -12.79 35.16 -13.27
CA LEU A 50 -14.21 34.87 -13.37
C LEU A 50 -14.56 34.73 -14.85
N TRP A 51 -15.14 33.60 -15.25
CA TRP A 51 -15.93 33.53 -16.46
C TRP A 51 -17.34 33.04 -16.11
N CYS A 52 -18.25 34.02 -16.09
CA CYS A 52 -19.67 33.80 -16.33
C CYS A 52 -19.86 33.07 -17.66
N ARG A 53 -20.80 32.12 -17.73
CA ARG A 53 -21.73 32.03 -18.87
C ARG A 53 -22.98 31.22 -18.51
N PRO A 54 -24.11 31.52 -19.19
CA PRO A 54 -25.45 31.33 -18.68
C PRO A 54 -26.08 29.99 -19.08
N PHE A 55 -27.18 29.72 -18.38
CA PHE A 55 -28.28 28.83 -18.72
C PHE A 55 -28.53 28.66 -20.22
N ALA A 56 -28.68 27.42 -20.66
CA ALA A 56 -29.53 27.04 -21.77
C ALA A 56 -30.32 25.78 -21.38
N ILE A 57 -31.63 25.97 -21.25
CA ILE A 57 -32.66 24.94 -21.08
C ILE A 57 -32.87 24.28 -22.45
N ALA A 58 -32.90 22.95 -22.50
CA ALA A 58 -33.47 22.22 -23.63
C ALA A 58 -34.22 20.98 -23.13
N LEU A 59 -35.55 21.04 -23.23
CA LEU A 59 -36.48 19.91 -23.18
C LEU A 59 -36.21 18.96 -24.36
N THR A 60 -36.32 17.65 -24.12
CA THR A 60 -36.89 16.57 -24.97
C THR A 60 -36.36 15.23 -24.42
N SER A 61 -36.98 14.07 -24.50
CA SER A 61 -38.32 13.54 -24.68
C SER A 61 -38.14 12.00 -24.65
N LEU A 62 -39.24 11.28 -24.47
CA LEU A 62 -39.42 9.83 -24.69
C LEU A 62 -38.85 8.86 -23.64
N ALA A 63 -39.80 8.37 -22.85
CA ALA A 63 -39.77 7.11 -22.13
C ALA A 63 -39.51 5.93 -23.09
N ALA A 64 -38.32 5.36 -23.01
CA ALA A 64 -38.10 3.97 -23.40
C ALA A 64 -38.15 3.14 -22.12
N LEU A 65 -39.19 2.32 -21.96
CA LEU A 65 -39.30 1.29 -20.94
C LEU A 65 -38.32 0.15 -21.28
N GLY A 66 -37.02 0.45 -21.22
CA GLY A 66 -35.99 -0.57 -21.15
C GLY A 66 -35.93 -1.05 -19.71
N TRP A 67 -36.23 -2.34 -19.49
CA TRP A 67 -35.90 -2.96 -18.21
C TRP A 67 -34.42 -2.72 -17.94
N PRO A 68 -34.06 -2.17 -16.75
CA PRO A 68 -32.67 -1.95 -16.41
C PRO A 68 -32.01 -3.31 -16.36
N THR A 69 -31.23 -3.64 -17.38
CA THR A 69 -30.25 -4.71 -17.28
C THR A 69 -29.37 -4.30 -16.10
N PRO A 70 -29.36 -5.06 -14.99
CA PRO A 70 -28.47 -4.75 -13.88
C PRO A 70 -27.07 -4.70 -14.46
N ALA A 71 -26.48 -3.50 -14.50
CA ALA A 71 -25.13 -3.34 -14.97
C ALA A 71 -24.29 -4.25 -14.09
N THR A 72 -23.78 -5.35 -14.66
CA THR A 72 -22.76 -6.16 -14.02
C THR A 72 -21.71 -5.17 -13.57
N PRO A 73 -21.44 -5.02 -12.26
CA PRO A 73 -20.40 -4.12 -11.80
C PRO A 73 -19.12 -4.63 -12.44
N SER A 74 -18.70 -3.98 -13.52
CA SER A 74 -17.40 -4.20 -14.10
C SER A 74 -16.46 -3.91 -12.94
N SER A 75 -15.82 -4.97 -12.43
CA SER A 75 -14.81 -4.85 -11.37
C SER A 75 -13.96 -3.64 -11.72
N PRO A 76 -13.98 -2.55 -10.92
CA PRO A 76 -13.53 -1.26 -11.39
C PRO A 76 -12.10 -1.41 -11.90
N PRO A 77 -11.87 -1.15 -13.20
CA PRO A 77 -10.61 -1.46 -13.85
C PRO A 77 -9.57 -0.53 -13.24
N GLU A 78 -8.63 -1.09 -12.49
CA GLU A 78 -7.37 -0.42 -12.09
C GLU A 78 -7.49 0.87 -11.26
N ALA A 79 -8.69 1.35 -10.97
CA ALA A 79 -8.99 2.60 -10.26
C ALA A 79 -8.51 2.63 -8.79
N GLN A 80 -7.82 1.58 -8.33
CA GLN A 80 -7.30 1.45 -6.98
C GLN A 80 -5.78 1.31 -6.92
N GLN A 81 -5.06 1.53 -8.03
CA GLN A 81 -3.59 1.54 -8.04
C GLN A 81 -2.99 2.93 -7.80
N CYS A 82 -3.67 3.82 -7.08
CA CYS A 82 -3.10 5.08 -6.65
C CYS A 82 -2.80 5.06 -5.14
N PHE A 83 -1.79 5.81 -4.70
CA PHE A 83 -1.46 5.95 -3.28
C PHE A 83 -1.83 7.32 -2.72
N ASP A 84 -2.23 7.37 -1.44
CA ASP A 84 -2.48 8.62 -0.72
C ASP A 84 -1.22 9.13 -0.01
N ALA A 85 -0.44 8.21 0.57
CA ALA A 85 0.81 8.50 1.25
C ALA A 85 1.92 7.53 0.84
N LEU A 86 3.14 8.06 0.74
CA LEU A 86 4.37 7.28 0.59
C LEU A 86 5.22 7.56 1.82
N VAL A 87 5.53 6.52 2.58
CA VAL A 87 6.30 6.64 3.83
C VAL A 87 7.55 5.78 3.79
N VAL A 88 8.54 6.14 4.60
CA VAL A 88 9.63 5.25 5.01
C VAL A 88 9.31 4.77 6.42
N ALA A 89 9.12 3.47 6.59
CA ALA A 89 8.71 2.88 7.87
C ALA A 89 9.36 1.52 8.11
N LYS A 90 9.51 1.16 9.37
CA LYS A 90 9.91 -0.19 9.81
C LYS A 90 8.67 -1.02 10.08
N VAL A 91 8.71 -2.30 9.77
CA VAL A 91 7.72 -3.24 10.29
C VAL A 91 8.09 -3.54 11.74
N VAL A 92 7.16 -3.35 12.66
CA VAL A 92 7.35 -3.61 14.09
C VAL A 92 6.37 -4.65 14.64
N GLY A 93 5.39 -5.05 13.82
CA GLY A 93 4.40 -6.05 14.14
C GLY A 93 3.68 -6.54 12.89
N GLN A 94 3.38 -7.82 12.86
CA GLN A 94 2.69 -8.51 11.78
C GLN A 94 1.80 -9.57 12.41
N VAL A 95 0.51 -9.48 12.11
CA VAL A 95 -0.49 -10.40 12.63
C VAL A 95 -1.35 -10.87 11.45
N PRO A 96 -1.33 -12.17 11.11
CA PRO A 96 -2.28 -12.72 10.15
C PRO A 96 -3.70 -12.50 10.66
N SER A 97 -4.63 -12.16 9.77
CA SER A 97 -6.06 -12.19 10.13
C SER A 97 -6.50 -13.61 10.49
N ASP A 98 -7.58 -13.76 11.24
CA ASP A 98 -8.16 -15.08 11.47
C ASP A 98 -8.66 -15.64 10.14
N PHE A 99 -8.19 -16.82 9.77
CA PHE A 99 -8.66 -17.52 8.57
C PHE A 99 -9.70 -18.54 9.02
N PRO A 100 -10.87 -18.59 8.37
CA PRO A 100 -11.87 -19.57 8.73
C PRO A 100 -11.24 -20.96 8.65
N ASP A 101 -11.53 -21.79 9.65
CA ASP A 101 -11.17 -23.20 9.59
C ASP A 101 -11.82 -23.80 8.36
N SER A 102 -11.06 -24.02 7.29
CA SER A 102 -11.49 -24.93 6.24
C SER A 102 -10.97 -26.31 6.57
N ASP A 103 -11.84 -27.29 6.36
CA ASP A 103 -11.50 -28.70 6.42
C ASP A 103 -10.34 -28.98 5.46
N ASP A 104 -9.38 -29.76 5.93
CA ASP A 104 -8.04 -29.95 5.37
C ASP A 104 -8.06 -30.27 3.86
N ASP A 105 -7.58 -29.35 3.00
CA ASP A 105 -7.06 -29.59 1.63
C ASP A 105 -6.81 -28.31 0.76
N TYR A 106 -6.53 -27.13 1.34
CA TYR A 106 -6.30 -25.90 0.56
C TYR A 106 -4.90 -25.30 0.78
N ILE A 107 -4.27 -24.88 -0.31
CA ILE A 107 -3.01 -24.12 -0.28
C ILE A 107 -3.35 -22.63 -0.28
N VAL A 108 -3.10 -21.95 0.84
CA VAL A 108 -3.31 -20.49 0.96
C VAL A 108 -2.16 -19.75 0.27
N MET A 109 -2.40 -19.30 -0.95
CA MET A 109 -1.42 -18.53 -1.72
C MET A 109 -1.31 -17.06 -1.25
N SER A 110 -2.35 -16.53 -0.62
CA SER A 110 -2.38 -15.16 -0.11
C SER A 110 -3.36 -15.00 1.03
N TRP A 111 -2.95 -14.27 2.06
CA TRP A 111 -3.72 -14.08 3.27
C TRP A 111 -3.64 -12.60 3.68
N PRO A 112 -4.74 -11.98 4.15
CA PRO A 112 -4.68 -10.66 4.76
C PRO A 112 -3.93 -10.60 6.09
N TYR A 113 -3.06 -9.59 6.27
CA TYR A 113 -2.31 -9.32 7.48
C TYR A 113 -2.58 -7.90 7.99
N PHE A 114 -2.51 -7.74 9.31
CA PHE A 114 -2.33 -6.46 9.99
C PHE A 114 -0.84 -6.19 10.16
N ILE A 115 -0.39 -5.03 9.71
CA ILE A 115 1.02 -4.64 9.65
C ILE A 115 1.20 -3.35 10.41
N ASP A 116 1.90 -3.45 11.53
CA ASP A 116 2.24 -2.31 12.34
C ASP A 116 3.53 -1.68 11.78
N LEU A 117 3.37 -0.47 11.27
CA LEU A 117 4.43 0.33 10.67
C LEU A 117 4.84 1.45 11.63
N ASP A 118 6.13 1.49 11.97
CA ASP A 118 6.74 2.63 12.67
C ASP A 118 7.29 3.62 11.64
N ILE A 119 6.55 4.72 11.40
CA ILE A 119 6.86 5.70 10.37
C ILE A 119 8.06 6.54 10.79
N VAL A 120 9.16 6.37 10.07
CA VAL A 120 10.38 7.17 10.25
C VAL A 120 10.26 8.51 9.53
N ARG A 121 9.66 8.51 8.33
CA ARG A 121 9.52 9.71 7.50
C ARG A 121 8.37 9.59 6.51
N VAL A 122 7.60 10.66 6.36
CA VAL A 122 6.64 10.80 5.26
C VAL A 122 7.36 11.39 4.04
N VAL A 123 7.32 10.71 2.90
CA VAL A 123 7.98 11.13 1.65
C VAL A 123 7.03 11.91 0.75
N LYS A 124 5.78 11.45 0.62
CA LYS A 124 4.72 12.13 -0.14
C LYS A 124 3.37 11.90 0.55
N GLY A 125 2.45 12.85 0.40
CA GLY A 125 1.10 12.75 0.96
C GLY A 125 0.99 13.32 2.37
N GLN A 126 -0.17 13.14 2.99
CA GLN A 126 -0.46 13.58 4.35
C GLN A 126 -0.87 12.37 5.18
N ILE A 127 -0.08 12.10 6.21
CA ILE A 127 -0.33 11.11 7.25
C ILE A 127 0.40 11.58 8.49
N GLU A 128 -0.20 11.39 9.65
CA GLU A 128 0.48 11.70 10.91
C GLU A 128 1.69 10.77 11.06
N ALA A 129 2.86 11.35 11.31
CA ALA A 129 4.08 10.59 11.56
C ALA A 129 3.97 9.94 12.96
N ARG A 130 3.57 8.67 12.98
CA ARG A 130 3.40 7.84 14.18
C ARG A 130 3.43 6.35 13.81
N LYS A 131 3.23 5.48 14.80
CA LYS A 131 2.91 4.07 14.56
C LYS A 131 1.51 3.96 13.98
N ILE A 132 1.38 3.23 12.87
CA ILE A 132 0.09 2.95 12.24
C ILE A 132 -0.07 1.44 12.04
N THR A 133 -1.31 0.96 12.00
CA THR A 133 -1.65 -0.38 11.52
C THR A 133 -2.21 -0.26 10.11
N ALA A 134 -1.64 -0.99 9.16
CA ALA A 134 -2.08 -1.06 7.78
C ALA A 134 -2.44 -2.51 7.41
N LEU A 135 -3.30 -2.67 6.41
CA LEU A 135 -3.69 -3.97 5.87
C LEU A 135 -2.83 -4.34 4.68
N SER A 136 -2.42 -5.59 4.60
CA SER A 136 -1.72 -6.16 3.46
C SER A 136 -2.36 -7.48 3.05
N VAL A 137 -2.16 -7.92 1.81
CA VAL A 137 -2.42 -9.29 1.36
C VAL A 137 -1.08 -9.88 0.91
N GLN A 138 -0.60 -10.91 1.59
CA GLN A 138 0.71 -11.52 1.36
C GLN A 138 0.70 -13.03 1.63
N HIS A 139 1.71 -13.73 1.12
CA HIS A 139 1.88 -15.17 1.35
C HIS A 139 2.66 -15.48 2.63
N THR A 140 3.66 -14.67 2.95
CA THR A 140 4.58 -14.88 4.10
C THR A 140 4.82 -13.60 4.86
N TYR A 141 5.34 -13.72 6.09
CA TYR A 141 5.82 -12.58 6.88
C TYR A 141 6.91 -11.81 6.16
N TRP A 142 6.92 -10.49 6.31
CA TRP A 142 8.09 -9.69 6.00
C TRP A 142 9.22 -10.00 6.96
N ARG A 143 10.45 -9.84 6.45
CA ARG A 143 11.64 -9.92 7.29
C ARG A 143 11.86 -8.59 8.00
N SER A 144 11.97 -8.64 9.32
CA SER A 144 12.23 -7.47 10.18
C SER A 144 13.66 -6.93 10.08
N ASP A 145 14.61 -7.71 9.57
CA ASP A 145 16.01 -7.33 9.42
C ASP A 145 16.29 -6.36 8.25
N LEU A 146 15.29 -6.09 7.41
CA LEU A 146 15.43 -5.18 6.26
C LEU A 146 15.38 -3.69 6.64
N GLY A 147 15.17 -3.38 7.92
CA GLY A 147 15.12 -2.00 8.42
C GLY A 147 13.96 -1.19 7.87
N ALA A 148 14.17 0.13 7.71
CA ALA A 148 13.13 1.03 7.24
C ALA A 148 13.03 1.01 5.70
N ARG A 149 11.83 0.80 5.17
CA ARG A 149 11.56 0.67 3.71
C ARG A 149 10.45 1.61 3.26
N ARG A 150 10.35 1.80 1.93
CA ARG A 150 9.26 2.60 1.33
C ARG A 150 7.97 1.80 1.29
N TRP A 151 6.87 2.42 1.71
CA TRP A 151 5.53 1.85 1.71
C TRP A 151 4.56 2.80 1.04
N TRP A 152 3.80 2.28 0.06
CA TRP A 152 2.75 3.01 -0.63
C TRP A 152 1.42 2.67 0.05
N LEU A 153 0.81 3.67 0.66
CA LEU A 153 -0.37 3.53 1.49
C LEU A 153 -1.57 4.15 0.79
N ARG A 154 -2.67 3.41 0.77
CA ARG A 154 -3.96 3.85 0.21
C ARG A 154 -5.00 3.85 1.32
N ARG A 155 -5.67 4.98 1.58
CA ARG A 155 -6.78 5.04 2.56
C ARG A 155 -7.84 4.02 2.18
N ASN A 156 -8.42 3.36 3.17
CA ASN A 156 -9.46 2.35 2.95
C ASN A 156 -10.79 2.71 3.62
N THR A 157 -11.86 2.03 3.22
CA THR A 157 -13.23 2.22 3.70
C THR A 157 -13.42 1.86 5.18
N ALA A 158 -12.46 1.13 5.79
CA ALA A 158 -12.47 0.79 7.21
C ALA A 158 -11.73 1.82 8.09
N GLY A 159 -11.37 2.98 7.53
CA GLY A 159 -10.74 4.09 8.28
C GLY A 159 -9.22 3.96 8.46
N GLY A 160 -8.58 2.95 7.88
CA GLY A 160 -7.14 2.73 7.92
C GLY A 160 -6.47 2.88 6.56
N TYR A 161 -5.39 2.11 6.37
CA TYR A 161 -4.64 2.07 5.11
C TYR A 161 -4.46 0.65 4.60
N ASN A 162 -4.48 0.48 3.28
CA ASN A 162 -3.98 -0.70 2.59
C ASN A 162 -2.55 -0.43 2.11
N ILE A 163 -1.66 -1.41 2.24
CA ILE A 163 -0.34 -1.43 1.63
C ILE A 163 -0.51 -1.87 0.18
N LEU A 164 -0.13 -1.01 -0.76
CA LEU A 164 -0.19 -1.34 -2.18
C LEU A 164 0.97 -2.25 -2.59
N ARG A 165 0.63 -3.33 -3.31
CA ARG A 165 1.63 -4.18 -3.96
C ARG A 165 2.12 -3.51 -5.24
N ILE A 166 3.42 -3.25 -5.32
CA ILE A 166 4.05 -2.82 -6.55
C ILE A 166 4.13 -4.01 -7.51
N LYS A 167 3.45 -3.90 -8.65
CA LYS A 167 3.54 -4.85 -9.75
C LYS A 167 4.63 -4.38 -10.72
N ASN A 168 5.49 -5.28 -11.16
CA ASN A 168 6.53 -5.02 -12.17
C ASN A 168 7.48 -3.85 -11.86
N GLY A 169 7.67 -3.52 -10.57
CA GLY A 169 8.53 -2.42 -10.15
C GLY A 169 7.98 -1.01 -10.44
N ALA A 170 6.79 -0.88 -11.02
CA ALA A 170 6.21 0.42 -11.34
C ALA A 170 5.70 1.13 -10.08
N GLU A 171 6.18 2.36 -9.82
CA GLU A 171 5.65 3.16 -8.73
C GLU A 171 4.19 3.57 -9.04
N PRO A 172 3.22 3.28 -8.15
CA PRO A 172 1.83 3.70 -8.38
C PRO A 172 1.73 5.23 -8.40
N PRO A 173 0.83 5.83 -9.20
CA PRO A 173 0.60 7.27 -9.18
C PRO A 173 0.00 7.73 -7.84
N LYS A 174 0.15 9.03 -7.51
CA LYS A 174 -0.53 9.62 -6.36
C LYS A 174 -2.02 9.77 -6.67
N CYS A 175 -2.89 9.50 -5.69
CA CYS A 175 -4.31 9.71 -5.85
C CYS A 175 -4.64 11.20 -6.03
N PRO A 176 -5.66 11.54 -6.85
CA PRO A 176 -6.17 12.89 -6.93
C PRO A 176 -6.75 13.32 -5.57
N GLN A 177 -6.77 14.63 -5.32
CA GLN A 177 -7.36 15.17 -4.10
C GLN A 177 -8.84 14.78 -4.01
N GLY A 178 -9.29 14.34 -2.85
CA GLY A 178 -10.67 13.90 -2.64
C GLY A 178 -11.00 12.51 -3.21
N ALA A 179 -10.02 11.75 -3.70
CA ALA A 179 -10.24 10.37 -4.12
C ALA A 179 -10.89 9.56 -2.99
N ALA A 180 -12.01 8.91 -3.31
CA ALA A 180 -12.73 8.02 -2.39
C ALA A 180 -11.78 6.94 -1.86
N PRO A 181 -11.91 6.50 -0.59
CA PRO A 181 -11.10 5.41 -0.05
C PRO A 181 -11.27 4.11 -0.85
N ALA A 182 -10.22 3.29 -0.92
CA ALA A 182 -10.30 1.96 -1.53
C ALA A 182 -11.05 0.98 -0.61
N ARG A 183 -11.55 -0.12 -1.16
CA ARG A 183 -12.09 -1.22 -0.35
C ARG A 183 -10.98 -1.75 0.58
N ALA A 184 -11.27 -1.92 1.86
CA ALA A 184 -10.34 -2.56 2.78
C ALA A 184 -10.08 -4.02 2.37
N TYR A 185 -8.88 -4.54 2.63
CA TYR A 185 -8.58 -5.95 2.36
C TYR A 185 -9.28 -6.91 3.33
N LEU A 186 -9.76 -6.39 4.46
CA LEU A 186 -10.58 -7.08 5.43
C LEU A 186 -11.84 -6.25 5.68
N GLU A 187 -12.98 -6.92 5.63
CA GLU A 187 -14.27 -6.33 5.96
C GLU A 187 -14.75 -6.97 7.27
N PRO A 188 -14.81 -6.21 8.37
CA PRO A 188 -15.31 -6.75 9.62
C PRO A 188 -16.80 -7.09 9.52
N ALA A 189 -17.23 -8.12 10.25
CA ALA A 189 -18.64 -8.42 10.40
C ALA A 189 -19.38 -7.25 11.07
N PRO A 190 -20.72 -7.14 10.92
CA PRO A 190 -21.50 -6.12 11.62
C PRO A 190 -21.23 -6.12 13.14
N GLY A 191 -20.81 -4.98 13.68
CA GLY A 191 -20.47 -4.81 15.09
C GLY A 191 -19.03 -5.22 15.47
N GLN A 192 -18.27 -5.82 14.56
CA GLN A 192 -16.87 -6.17 14.78
C GLN A 192 -15.94 -5.02 14.34
N THR A 193 -14.81 -4.85 15.02
CA THR A 193 -13.78 -3.88 14.64
C THR A 193 -12.54 -4.55 14.04
N LEU A 194 -11.75 -3.81 13.25
CA LEU A 194 -10.46 -4.30 12.75
C LEU A 194 -9.48 -4.64 13.89
N ASP A 195 -9.54 -3.92 15.03
CA ASP A 195 -8.70 -4.21 16.19
C ASP A 195 -9.10 -5.53 16.88
N GLU A 196 -10.40 -5.84 16.93
CA GLU A 196 -10.87 -7.14 17.44
C GLU A 196 -10.41 -8.30 16.55
N MET A 197 -10.51 -8.14 15.23
CA MET A 197 -9.99 -9.12 14.28
C MET A 197 -8.47 -9.29 14.42
N ARG A 198 -7.72 -8.18 14.60
CA ARG A 198 -6.28 -8.22 14.87
C ARG A 198 -5.98 -8.99 16.13
N LYS A 199 -6.65 -8.69 17.24
CA LYS A 199 -6.49 -9.40 18.52
C LYS A 199 -6.86 -10.89 18.40
N ALA A 200 -7.85 -11.24 17.58
CA ALA A 200 -8.18 -12.65 17.31
C ALA A 200 -7.05 -13.37 16.58
N GLY A 201 -6.52 -12.77 15.51
CA GLY A 201 -5.35 -13.27 14.80
C GLY A 201 -4.11 -13.39 15.70
N GLU A 202 -3.88 -12.40 16.56
CA GLU A 202 -2.77 -12.39 17.51
C GLU A 202 -2.89 -13.51 18.55
N ARG A 203 -4.09 -13.80 19.06
CA ARG A 203 -4.31 -14.94 19.97
C ARG A 203 -4.05 -16.28 19.29
N ARG A 204 -4.39 -16.41 18.00
CA ARG A 204 -4.30 -17.67 17.26
C ARG A 204 -2.90 -17.95 16.70
N TYR A 205 -2.26 -16.94 16.12
CA TYR A 205 -1.00 -17.07 15.38
C TYR A 205 0.19 -16.36 16.06
N GLY A 206 -0.07 -15.55 17.09
CA GLY A 206 0.92 -14.67 17.69
C GLY A 206 1.15 -13.39 16.87
N SER A 207 2.09 -12.58 17.34
CA SER A 207 2.60 -11.40 16.63
C SER A 207 4.08 -11.61 16.32
N ARG A 208 4.50 -11.20 15.12
CA ARG A 208 5.92 -11.22 14.71
C ARG A 208 6.39 -9.84 14.31
N PRO A 209 7.64 -9.44 14.65
CA PRO A 209 8.22 -8.21 14.13
C PRO A 209 8.46 -8.29 12.62
#